data_AF-A0A1G7IZC0-F1
#
_entry.id   AF-A0A1G7IZC0-F1
#
_cell.length_a   1.000
_cell.length_b   1.000
_cell.length_c   1.000
_cell.angle_alpha   90.00
_cell.angle_beta   90.00
_cell.angle_gamma   90.00
#
_symmetry.space_group_name_H-M   'P 1'
#
loop_
_entity.id
_entity.type
_entity.pdbx_description
1 polymer ?
#
loop_
_entity_poly.entity_id
_entity_poly.type
_entity_poly.pdbx_seq_one_letter_code
_entity_poly.pdbx_strand_id
1 'polypeptide(L)' 'MEKIYSENQNTCKLAKACPETIQFLMSYSKSLDIITYDNIKFENNLN' A
#
# COMPACT_ATOMS: atom_id res chain seq x y z
N MET A 1 -7.46 -17.17 -5.27
CA MET A 1 -6.86 -16.07 -6.04
C MET A 1 -6.12 -16.56 -7.27
N GLU A 2 -5.42 -17.68 -7.18
CA GLU A 2 -4.68 -18.32 -8.29
C GLU A 2 -5.42 -18.33 -9.64
N LYS A 3 -6.65 -18.85 -9.70
CA LYS A 3 -7.46 -18.92 -10.94
C LYS A 3 -7.70 -17.57 -11.62
N ILE A 4 -7.89 -16.49 -10.84
CA ILE A 4 -8.18 -15.14 -11.35
C ILE A 4 -6.96 -14.56 -12.10
N TYR A 5 -5.76 -14.87 -11.61
CA TYR A 5 -4.50 -14.43 -12.22
C TYR A 5 -4.14 -15.24 -13.46
N SER A 6 -4.49 -16.54 -13.49
CA SER A 6 -4.24 -17.41 -14.63
C SER A 6 -5.13 -17.10 -15.84
N GLU A 7 -6.40 -16.71 -15.62
CA GLU A 7 -7.35 -16.41 -16.69
C GLU A 7 -7.06 -15.09 -17.43
N ASN A 8 -6.35 -14.15 -16.79
CA ASN A 8 -6.08 -12.80 -17.30
C ASN A 8 -4.59 -12.55 -17.62
N GLN A 9 -3.81 -13.62 -17.81
CA GLN A 9 -2.36 -13.54 -18.00
C GLN A 9 -1.96 -12.67 -19.21
N ASN A 10 -2.75 -12.73 -20.29
CA ASN A 10 -2.50 -12.00 -21.55
C ASN A 10 -2.97 -10.54 -21.53
N THR A 11 -3.76 -10.13 -20.54
CA THR A 11 -4.24 -8.74 -20.35
C THR A 11 -3.46 -7.99 -19.28
N CYS A 12 -2.57 -8.68 -18.56
CA CYS A 12 -1.73 -8.10 -17.53
C CYS A 12 -0.66 -7.20 -18.18
N LYS A 13 -0.77 -5.89 -17.98
CA LYS A 13 0.26 -4.92 -18.37
C LYS A 13 1.13 -4.60 -17.16
N LEU A 14 2.44 -4.57 -17.36
CA LEU A 14 3.37 -4.09 -16.33
C LEU A 14 3.11 -2.59 -16.10
N ALA A 15 2.41 -2.27 -15.01
CA ALA A 15 2.24 -0.90 -14.57
C ALA A 15 3.45 -0.49 -13.73
N LYS A 16 4.20 0.51 -14.21
CA LYS A 16 5.30 1.11 -13.45
C LYS A 16 4.75 2.28 -12.64
N ALA A 17 5.01 2.29 -11.34
CA ALA A 17 4.74 3.47 -10.52
C ALA A 17 5.68 4.62 -10.94
N CYS A 18 5.16 5.84 -11.02
CA CYS A 18 6.00 7.00 -11.24
C CYS A 18 6.76 7.37 -9.95
N PRO A 19 7.94 8.01 -10.05
CA PRO A 19 8.75 8.37 -8.87
C PRO A 19 7.99 9.19 -7.84
N GLU A 20 7.07 10.07 -8.27
CA GLU A 20 6.25 10.91 -7.42
C GLU A 20 5.30 10.07 -6.56
N THR A 21 4.67 9.04 -7.13
CA THR A 21 3.84 8.09 -6.38
C THR A 21 4.67 7.34 -5.34
N ILE A 22 5.87 6.90 -5.70
CA ILE A 22 6.77 6.23 -4.76
C ILE A 22 7.14 7.17 -3.61
N GLN A 23 7.52 8.41 -3.92
CA GLN A 23 7.88 9.42 -2.93
C GLN A 23 6.71 9.76 -2.01
N PHE A 24 5.50 9.90 -2.56
CA PHE A 24 4.29 10.13 -1.79
C PHE A 24 4.04 8.99 -0.79
N LEU A 25 4.03 7.75 -1.27
CA LEU A 25 3.77 6.57 -0.42
C LEU A 25 4.83 6.45 0.68
N MET A 26 6.10 6.71 0.36
CA MET A 26 7.19 6.69 1.34
C MET A 26 7.03 7.78 2.40
N SER A 27 6.68 9.00 2.00
CA SER A 27 6.44 10.11 2.93
C SER A 27 5.21 9.85 3.79
N TYR A 28 4.13 9.35 3.19
CA TYR A 28 2.89 9.00 3.89
C TYR A 28 3.14 7.92 4.94
N SER A 29 3.80 6.82 4.58
CA SER A 29 4.15 5.74 5.51
C SER A 29 4.99 6.24 6.69
N LYS A 30 5.94 7.15 6.46
CA LYS A 30 6.76 7.76 7.51
C LYS A 30 5.97 8.69 8.43
N SER A 31 4.84 9.22 7.98
CA SER A 31 3.95 10.08 8.77
C SER A 31 2.93 9.31 9.61
N LEU A 32 2.91 7.98 9.52
CA LEU A 32 2.02 7.16 10.33
C LEU A 32 2.61 6.93 11.72
N ASP A 33 1.80 7.18 12.73
CA ASP A 33 2.07 6.90 14.13
C ASP A 33 1.43 5.58 14.54
N ILE A 34 2.12 4.80 15.35
CA ILE A 34 1.55 3.58 15.95
C ILE A 34 0.84 3.97 17.24
N ILE A 35 -0.48 3.83 17.26
CA ILE A 35 -1.30 4.06 18.44
C ILE A 35 -1.68 2.71 19.05
N THR A 36 -1.67 2.64 20.39
CA THR A 36 -2.12 1.47 21.14
C THR A 36 -3.34 1.84 21.97
N TYR A 37 -4.45 1.12 21.77
CA TYR A 37 -5.66 1.23 22.58
C TYR A 37 -6.19 -0.17 22.87
N ASP A 38 -6.54 -0.43 24.13
CA ASP A 38 -7.05 -1.74 24.58
C ASP A 38 -6.22 -2.94 24.08
N ASN A 39 -4.89 -2.82 24.18
CA ASN A 39 -3.91 -3.81 23.71
C ASN A 39 -3.94 -4.11 22.18
N ILE A 40 -4.67 -3.30 21.41
CA ILE A 40 -4.71 -3.34 19.94
C ILE A 40 -3.83 -2.21 19.39
N LYS A 41 -3.03 -2.52 18.37
CA LYS A 41 -2.17 -1.56 17.68
C LYS A 41 -2.75 -1.23 16.31
N PHE A 42 -2.75 0.05 15.97
CA PHE A 42 -3.12 0.52 14.64
C PHE A 42 -2.23 1.69 14.22
N GLU A 43 -2.04 1.80 12.91
CA GLU A 43 -1.37 2.93 12.29
C GLU A 43 -2.39 4.06 12.14
N ASN A 44 -2.02 5.26 12.56
CA ASN A 44 -2.84 6.44 12.41
C ASN A 44 -2.03 7.57 11.77
N ASN A 45 -2.68 8.40 10.96
CA ASN A 45 -2.10 9.63 10.47
C ASN A 45 -2.66 10.78 11.32
N LEU A 46 -1.86 11.34 12.23
CA LEU A 46 -2.29 12.42 13.14
C LEU A 46 -2.10 13.83 12.58
N ASN A 47 -1.78 13.94 11.28
CA ASN A 47 -1.65 15.22 10.57
C ASN A 47 -2.99 15.91 10.34
#